data_AF-A0A524MKE4-F1
#
_entry.id   AF-A0A524MKE4-F1
#
_cell.length_a   1.000
_cell.length_b   1.000
_cell.length_c   1.000
_cell.angle_alpha   90.00
_cell.angle_beta   90.00
_cell.angle_gamma   90.00
#
_symmetry.space_group_name_H-M   'P 1'
#
loop_
_entity.id
_entity.type
_entity.pdbx_description
1 polymer ?
#
loop_
_entity_poly.entity_id
_entity_poly.type
_entity_poly.pdbx_seq_one_letter_code
_entity_poly.pdbx_strand_id
1 'polypeptide(L)'
;MSETQSKPAENEDSKQSRFQNPLLWGTMMAILALLAPVSLTISFREYETIYTFSALIWHGTRFSTGIFRMENFFGAFLPILCLRLASALQTANYYRGNTTRKRTALIILIGEGPYLLSNIVALFSFLQLPGLLIIPLPIQMIVGLLILWRLPLPEPTKPWKEKEESGSWWTKSKKKVLDESKPN
;
A
#
# COMPACT_ATOMS: atom_id res chain seq x y z
N MET A 1 -2.41 -0.58 58.21
CA MET A 1 -2.44 -1.67 57.22
C MET A 1 -3.40 -1.26 56.14
N SER A 2 -2.90 -0.90 54.96
CA SER A 2 -3.72 -0.42 53.85
C SER A 2 -3.79 -1.54 52.81
N GLU A 3 -4.98 -2.12 52.63
CA GLU A 3 -5.24 -3.11 51.60
C GLU A 3 -5.14 -2.47 50.23
N THR A 4 -4.14 -2.89 49.45
CA THR A 4 -4.00 -2.53 48.05
C THR A 4 -5.09 -3.27 47.27
N GLN A 5 -6.22 -2.61 47.00
CA GLN A 5 -7.25 -3.14 46.10
C GLN A 5 -6.62 -3.38 44.72
N SER A 6 -6.51 -4.65 44.33
CA SER A 6 -6.15 -5.01 42.96
C SER A 6 -7.31 -4.62 42.05
N LYS A 7 -7.11 -3.56 41.25
CA LYS A 7 -8.01 -3.29 40.14
C LYS A 7 -7.99 -4.50 39.22
N PRO A 8 -9.14 -5.12 38.91
CA PRO A 8 -9.18 -6.23 37.97
C PRO A 8 -8.60 -5.72 36.65
N ALA A 9 -7.62 -6.45 36.13
CA ALA A 9 -7.03 -6.21 34.82
C ALA A 9 -8.13 -6.36 33.78
N GLU A 10 -8.78 -5.25 33.47
CA GLU A 10 -9.86 -5.15 32.52
C GLU A 10 -9.26 -5.44 31.13
N ASN A 11 -9.38 -6.69 30.68
CA ASN A 11 -9.02 -7.27 29.38
C ASN A 11 -8.69 -6.23 28.27
N GLU A 12 -7.49 -5.65 28.31
CA GLU A 12 -7.00 -4.77 27.24
C GLU A 12 -6.93 -5.53 25.90
N ASP A 13 -6.73 -6.85 25.98
CA ASP A 13 -6.76 -7.79 24.86
C ASP A 13 -8.06 -7.74 24.05
N SER A 14 -9.20 -7.45 24.72
CA SER A 14 -10.51 -7.42 24.05
C SER A 14 -10.70 -6.17 23.18
N LYS A 15 -10.16 -5.01 23.58
CA LYS A 15 -10.24 -3.75 22.81
C LYS A 15 -9.30 -3.76 21.61
N GLN A 16 -8.18 -4.47 21.68
CA GLN A 16 -7.21 -4.55 20.60
C GLN A 16 -7.69 -5.38 19.41
N SER A 17 -8.59 -6.34 19.65
CA SER A 17 -9.15 -7.22 18.60
C SER A 17 -10.06 -6.49 17.59
N ARG A 18 -10.75 -5.41 17.99
CA ARG A 18 -11.76 -4.74 17.14
C ARG A 18 -11.19 -3.94 15.97
N PHE A 19 -9.91 -3.56 16.00
CA PHE A 19 -9.29 -2.76 14.94
C PHE A 19 -8.51 -3.58 13.90
N GLN A 20 -8.50 -4.91 14.04
CA GLN A 20 -7.67 -5.82 13.25
C GLN A 20 -8.45 -6.55 12.16
N ASN A 21 -9.11 -5.80 11.28
CA ASN A 21 -9.56 -6.37 10.01
C ASN A 21 -8.50 -6.07 8.93
N PRO A 22 -7.39 -6.81 8.85
CA PRO A 22 -6.35 -6.57 7.86
C PRO A 22 -6.87 -6.68 6.42
N LEU A 23 -7.90 -7.51 6.23
CA LEU A 23 -8.61 -7.64 4.97
C LEU A 23 -9.26 -6.32 4.57
N LEU A 24 -9.94 -5.64 5.50
CA LEU A 24 -10.60 -4.36 5.21
C LEU A 24 -9.60 -3.30 4.75
N TRP A 25 -8.51 -3.12 5.48
CA TRP A 25 -7.48 -2.14 5.14
C TRP A 25 -6.77 -2.48 3.83
N GLY A 26 -6.45 -3.76 3.62
CA GLY A 26 -5.87 -4.24 2.36
C GLY A 26 -6.78 -4.01 1.16
N THR A 27 -8.06 -4.36 1.29
CA THR A 27 -9.07 -4.17 0.23
C THR A 27 -9.31 -2.70 -0.06
N MET A 28 -9.43 -1.86 0.99
CA MET A 28 -9.60 -0.41 0.80
C MET A 28 -8.40 0.19 0.05
N MET A 29 -7.18 -0.19 0.43
CA MET A 29 -5.97 0.25 -0.28
C MET A 29 -5.90 -0.29 -1.72
N ALA A 30 -6.39 -1.51 -1.97
CA ALA A 30 -6.44 -2.07 -3.32
C ALA A 30 -7.47 -1.33 -4.20
N ILE A 31 -8.64 -1.00 -3.66
CA ILE A 31 -9.65 -0.18 -4.35
C ILE A 31 -9.06 1.20 -4.68
N LEU A 32 -8.38 1.84 -3.73
CA LEU A 32 -7.68 3.10 -3.98
C LEU A 32 -6.60 2.94 -5.06
N ALA A 33 -5.83 1.86 -5.03
CA ALA A 33 -4.80 1.60 -6.03
C ALA A 33 -5.38 1.52 -7.45
N LEU A 34 -6.55 0.91 -7.60
CA LEU A 34 -7.21 0.71 -8.90
C LEU A 34 -7.98 1.94 -9.38
N LEU A 35 -8.67 2.63 -8.46
CA LEU A 35 -9.66 3.65 -8.83
C LEU A 35 -9.19 5.08 -8.59
N ALA A 36 -8.24 5.33 -7.68
CA ALA A 36 -7.83 6.68 -7.37
C ALA A 36 -7.05 7.29 -8.55
N PRO A 37 -7.41 8.51 -8.98
CA PRO A 37 -6.65 9.20 -10.02
C PRO A 37 -5.24 9.48 -9.53
N VAL A 38 -4.28 9.33 -10.44
CA VAL A 38 -2.84 9.52 -10.23
C VAL A 38 -2.41 10.92 -10.66
N SER A 39 -3.13 11.52 -11.60
CA SER A 39 -2.89 12.86 -12.11
C SER A 39 -4.18 13.48 -12.64
N LEU A 40 -4.19 14.80 -12.60
CA LEU A 40 -5.16 15.65 -13.27
C LEU A 40 -4.41 16.55 -14.25
N THR A 41 -4.75 16.45 -15.52
CA THR A 41 -4.26 17.36 -16.56
C THR A 41 -5.36 18.34 -16.91
N ILE A 42 -5.07 19.63 -16.89
CA ILE A 42 -5.96 20.71 -17.29
C ILE A 42 -5.37 21.31 -18.56
N SER A 43 -6.13 21.26 -19.66
CA SER A 43 -5.75 21.89 -20.92
C SER A 43 -6.72 23.01 -21.25
N PHE A 44 -6.17 24.16 -21.63
CA PHE A 44 -6.88 25.34 -22.09
C PHE A 44 -6.68 25.43 -23.60
N ARG A 45 -7.76 25.29 -24.37
CA ARG A 45 -7.76 25.41 -25.84
C ARG A 45 -8.75 26.48 -26.24
N GLU A 46 -8.27 27.67 -26.59
CA GLU A 46 -9.04 28.83 -27.06
C GLU A 46 -10.31 29.16 -26.25
N TYR A 47 -11.39 28.40 -26.43
CA TYR A 47 -12.70 28.57 -25.79
C TYR A 47 -13.12 27.40 -24.87
N GLU A 48 -12.30 26.36 -24.76
CA GLU A 48 -12.59 25.15 -24.00
C GLU A 48 -11.53 24.85 -22.95
N THR A 49 -11.99 24.42 -21.77
CA THR A 49 -11.14 23.84 -20.72
C THR A 49 -11.44 22.35 -20.63
N ILE A 50 -10.40 21.54 -20.77
CA ILE A 50 -10.47 20.08 -20.75
C ILE A 50 -9.79 19.58 -19.49
N TYR A 51 -10.52 18.84 -18.67
CA TYR A 51 -10.00 18.20 -17.47
C TYR A 51 -9.85 16.71 -17.73
N THR A 52 -8.64 16.21 -17.57
CA THR A 52 -8.30 14.82 -17.85
C THR A 52 -7.77 14.16 -16.59
N PHE A 53 -8.51 13.19 -16.09
CA PHE A 53 -8.14 12.36 -14.96
C PHE A 53 -7.54 11.06 -15.47
N SER A 54 -6.36 10.73 -14.98
CA SER A 54 -5.73 9.43 -15.26
C SER A 54 -5.74 8.60 -13.99
N ALA A 55 -6.27 7.38 -14.06
CA ALA A 55 -6.21 6.39 -12.99
C ALA A 55 -5.62 5.08 -13.53
N LEU A 56 -5.57 4.04 -12.69
CA LEU A 56 -4.94 2.76 -13.04
C LEU A 56 -5.74 2.01 -14.13
N ILE A 57 -7.06 1.92 -13.98
CA ILE A 57 -7.92 1.18 -14.93
C ILE A 57 -8.74 2.09 -15.85
N TRP A 58 -8.78 3.39 -15.56
CA TRP A 58 -9.65 4.32 -16.27
C TRP A 58 -8.95 5.63 -16.57
N HIS A 59 -9.33 6.22 -17.69
CA HIS A 59 -8.96 7.56 -18.10
C HIS A 59 -10.26 8.32 -18.38
N GLY A 60 -10.44 9.48 -17.77
CA GLY A 60 -11.67 10.24 -17.87
C GLY A 60 -11.41 11.66 -18.34
N THR A 61 -12.09 12.09 -19.40
CA THR A 61 -12.00 13.46 -19.91
C THR A 61 -13.33 14.17 -19.71
N ARG A 62 -13.29 15.30 -19.02
CA ARG A 62 -14.41 16.23 -18.85
C ARG A 62 -14.18 17.48 -19.66
N PHE A 63 -15.07 17.75 -20.60
CA PHE A 63 -15.10 18.99 -21.37
C PHE A 63 -15.84 20.09 -20.60
N SER A 64 -15.53 21.35 -20.88
CA SER A 64 -16.25 22.51 -20.31
C SER A 64 -17.75 22.49 -20.60
N THR A 65 -18.15 21.85 -21.71
CA THR A 65 -19.56 21.60 -22.09
C THR A 65 -20.30 20.61 -21.19
N GLY A 66 -19.59 19.96 -20.25
CA GLY A 66 -20.17 19.03 -19.27
C GLY A 66 -20.14 17.55 -19.70
N ILE A 67 -19.68 17.25 -20.91
CA ILE A 67 -19.54 15.87 -21.39
C ILE A 67 -18.37 15.19 -20.65
N PHE A 68 -18.63 14.02 -20.05
CA PHE A 68 -17.62 13.16 -19.46
C PHE A 68 -17.47 11.89 -20.28
N ARG A 69 -16.27 11.65 -20.82
CA ARG A 69 -15.93 10.43 -21.56
C ARG A 69 -14.96 9.60 -20.73
N MET A 70 -15.29 8.33 -20.53
CA MET A 70 -14.35 7.35 -19.96
C MET A 70 -13.81 6.44 -21.05
N GLU A 71 -12.49 6.27 -21.03
CA GLU A 71 -11.76 5.38 -21.91
C GLU A 71 -11.02 4.35 -21.03
N ASN A 72 -10.98 3.10 -21.50
CA ASN A 72 -10.24 2.05 -20.81
C ASN A 72 -8.75 2.30 -20.99
N PHE A 73 -8.02 2.37 -19.89
CA PHE A 73 -6.58 2.66 -19.89
C PHE A 73 -5.79 1.42 -19.47
N PHE A 74 -5.52 0.54 -20.43
CA PHE A 74 -4.64 -0.63 -20.25
C PHE A 74 -3.41 -0.53 -21.15
N GLY A 75 -2.75 0.64 -21.14
CA GLY A 75 -1.59 0.93 -21.98
C GLY A 75 -0.25 0.49 -21.39
N ALA A 76 0.84 1.10 -21.87
CA ALA A 76 2.24 0.83 -21.53
C ALA A 76 2.61 0.96 -20.03
N PHE A 77 1.68 1.36 -19.18
CA PHE A 77 1.90 1.62 -17.77
C PHE A 77 1.74 0.38 -16.87
N LEU A 78 1.34 -0.76 -17.43
CA LEU A 78 1.02 -2.00 -16.68
C LEU A 78 2.08 -2.43 -15.64
N PRO A 79 3.39 -2.39 -15.92
CA PRO A 79 4.41 -2.74 -14.91
C PRO A 79 4.39 -1.81 -13.69
N ILE A 80 4.11 -0.51 -13.91
CA ILE A 80 4.03 0.48 -12.84
C ILE A 80 2.71 0.33 -12.07
N LEU A 81 1.66 -0.22 -12.69
CA LEU A 81 0.41 -0.58 -12.01
C LEU A 81 0.62 -1.65 -10.93
N CYS A 82 1.48 -2.65 -11.21
CA CYS A 82 1.83 -3.68 -10.23
C CYS A 82 2.46 -3.09 -8.96
N LEU A 83 3.21 -1.99 -9.08
CA LEU A 83 3.83 -1.31 -7.92
C LEU A 83 2.79 -0.63 -7.02
N ARG A 84 1.69 -0.09 -7.58
CA ARG A 84 0.58 0.44 -6.77
C ARG A 84 -0.19 -0.65 -6.04
N LEU A 85 -0.37 -1.83 -6.66
CA LEU A 85 -0.97 -2.96 -5.94
C LEU A 85 -0.04 -3.50 -4.85
N ALA A 86 1.28 -3.48 -5.07
CA ALA A 86 2.24 -3.94 -4.08
C ALA A 86 2.12 -3.16 -2.75
N SER A 87 1.82 -1.85 -2.78
CA SER A 87 1.61 -1.07 -1.57
C SER A 87 0.31 -1.42 -0.84
N ALA A 88 -0.75 -1.80 -1.55
CA ALA A 88 -1.97 -2.33 -0.95
C ALA A 88 -1.73 -3.68 -0.26
N LEU A 89 -1.02 -4.60 -0.94
CA LEU A 89 -0.63 -5.89 -0.36
C LEU A 89 0.28 -5.72 0.85
N GLN A 90 1.22 -4.79 0.79
CA GLN A 90 2.10 -4.52 1.92
C GLN A 90 1.35 -3.91 3.11
N THR A 91 0.34 -3.09 2.85
CA THR A 91 -0.54 -2.55 3.90
C THR A 91 -1.34 -3.68 4.55
N ALA A 92 -1.87 -4.62 3.77
CA ALA A 92 -2.53 -5.81 4.32
C ALA A 92 -1.56 -6.65 5.17
N ASN A 93 -0.33 -6.85 4.71
CA ASN A 93 0.70 -7.56 5.45
C ASN A 93 1.10 -6.84 6.74
N TYR A 94 1.10 -5.51 6.75
CA TYR A 94 1.34 -4.72 7.96
C TYR A 94 0.25 -4.98 8.99
N TYR A 95 -1.02 -4.90 8.58
CA TYR A 95 -2.13 -5.17 9.48
C TYR A 95 -2.26 -6.62 9.94
N ARG A 96 -1.62 -7.56 9.25
CA ARG A 96 -1.44 -8.96 9.68
C ARG A 96 -0.27 -9.17 10.65
N GLY A 97 0.55 -8.14 10.89
CA GLY A 97 1.77 -8.26 11.70
C GLY A 97 2.95 -8.92 10.97
N ASN A 98 2.88 -9.11 9.65
CA ASN A 98 3.91 -9.77 8.86
C ASN A 98 5.06 -8.83 8.44
N THR A 99 4.92 -7.52 8.68
CA THR A 99 5.92 -6.52 8.27
C THR A 99 5.93 -5.31 9.21
N THR A 100 6.95 -4.46 9.08
CA THR A 100 7.12 -3.27 9.91
C THR A 100 6.52 -2.04 9.26
N ARG A 101 6.18 -1.04 10.07
CA ARG A 101 5.62 0.24 9.59
C ARG A 101 6.56 0.92 8.59
N LYS A 102 7.86 0.93 8.88
CA LYS A 102 8.90 1.54 8.03
C LYS A 102 8.96 0.90 6.65
N ARG A 103 8.92 -0.44 6.59
CA ARG A 103 8.95 -1.18 5.32
C ARG A 103 7.70 -0.93 4.50
N THR A 104 6.53 -0.88 5.12
CA THR A 104 5.27 -0.56 4.43
C THR A 104 5.26 0.86 3.90
N ALA A 105 5.68 1.83 4.71
CA ALA A 105 5.79 3.22 4.28
C ALA A 105 6.74 3.36 3.07
N LEU A 106 7.90 2.67 3.10
CA LEU A 106 8.83 2.65 1.97
C LEU A 106 8.21 2.07 0.70
N ILE A 107 7.48 0.95 0.80
CA ILE A 107 6.81 0.34 -0.35
C ILE A 107 5.69 1.23 -0.89
N ILE A 108 4.96 1.94 -0.04
CA ILE A 108 3.98 2.95 -0.47
C ILE A 108 4.67 4.07 -1.26
N LEU A 109 5.79 4.60 -0.76
CA LEU A 109 6.58 5.63 -1.44
C LEU A 109 7.14 5.13 -2.78
N ILE A 110 7.66 3.90 -2.85
CA ILE A 110 8.15 3.30 -4.11
C ILE A 110 6.99 3.03 -5.09
N GLY A 111 5.81 2.69 -4.56
CA GLY A 111 4.63 2.37 -5.36
C GLY A 111 4.08 3.56 -6.17
N GLU A 112 4.03 4.74 -5.56
CA GLU A 112 3.59 5.97 -6.26
C GLU A 112 4.73 6.89 -6.69
N GLY A 113 5.93 6.72 -6.15
CA GLY A 113 7.09 7.58 -6.37
C GLY A 113 7.42 7.81 -7.84
N PRO A 114 7.50 6.77 -8.70
CA PRO A 114 7.75 6.94 -10.13
C PRO A 114 6.71 7.83 -10.82
N TYR A 115 5.43 7.72 -10.46
CA TYR A 115 4.36 8.57 -11.02
C TYR A 115 4.43 9.99 -10.49
N LEU A 116 4.72 10.17 -9.21
CA LEU A 116 4.87 11.50 -8.63
C LEU A 116 6.06 12.20 -9.31
N LEU A 117 7.19 11.52 -9.42
CA LEU A 117 8.39 12.05 -10.05
C LEU A 117 8.17 12.37 -11.53
N SER A 118 7.53 11.47 -12.29
CA SER A 118 7.25 11.71 -13.71
C SER A 118 6.28 12.88 -13.92
N ASN A 119 5.25 13.01 -13.09
CA ASN A 119 4.32 14.14 -13.17
C ASN A 119 4.99 15.46 -12.74
N ILE A 120 5.91 15.45 -11.78
CA ILE A 120 6.69 16.64 -11.41
C ILE A 120 7.58 17.07 -12.58
N VAL A 121 8.31 16.13 -13.19
CA VAL A 121 9.14 16.42 -14.38
C VAL A 121 8.26 16.96 -15.51
N ALA A 122 7.12 16.32 -15.78
CA ALA A 122 6.18 16.75 -16.78
C ALA A 122 5.65 18.16 -16.49
N LEU A 123 5.24 18.44 -15.25
CA LEU A 123 4.79 19.78 -14.83
C LEU A 123 5.85 20.84 -15.17
N PHE A 124 7.13 20.61 -14.84
CA PHE A 124 8.20 21.55 -15.20
C PHE A 124 8.41 21.70 -16.70
N SER A 125 8.32 20.61 -17.46
CA SER A 125 8.40 20.66 -18.93
C SER A 125 7.23 21.44 -19.55
N PHE A 126 6.04 21.31 -18.97
CA PHE A 126 4.82 21.95 -19.48
C PHE A 126 4.63 23.40 -19.01
N LEU A 127 5.37 23.88 -18.00
CA LEU A 127 5.37 25.31 -17.65
C LEU A 127 5.78 26.22 -18.83
N GLN A 128 6.53 25.68 -19.80
CA GLN A 128 6.92 26.39 -21.02
C GLN A 128 5.85 26.37 -22.11
N LEU A 129 4.84 25.48 -22.00
CA LEU A 129 3.78 25.32 -22.97
C LEU A 129 2.50 25.98 -22.43
N PRO A 130 2.09 27.14 -22.97
CA PRO A 130 0.90 27.83 -22.49
C PRO A 130 -0.33 26.95 -22.69
N GLY A 131 -1.20 26.93 -21.68
CA GLY A 131 -2.48 26.22 -21.76
C GLY A 131 -2.44 24.75 -21.37
N LEU A 132 -1.38 24.25 -20.71
CA LEU A 132 -1.38 22.91 -20.13
C LEU A 132 -0.83 22.91 -18.69
N LEU A 133 -1.58 22.35 -17.76
CA LEU A 133 -1.22 22.22 -16.35
C LEU A 133 -1.39 20.76 -15.92
N ILE A 134 -0.37 20.16 -15.32
CA ILE A 134 -0.43 18.80 -14.78
C ILE A 134 -0.30 18.85 -13.26
N ILE A 135 -1.31 18.33 -12.58
CA ILE A 135 -1.37 18.27 -11.13
C ILE A 135 -1.21 16.80 -10.71
N PRO A 136 -0.08 16.42 -10.07
CA PRO A 136 0.06 15.07 -9.52
C PRO A 136 -0.93 14.86 -8.37
N LEU A 137 -1.57 13.69 -8.33
CA LEU A 137 -2.55 13.31 -7.31
C LEU A 137 -2.08 12.04 -6.58
N PRO A 138 -1.14 12.14 -5.62
CA PRO A 138 -0.64 10.98 -4.87
C PRO A 138 -1.60 10.54 -3.76
N ILE A 139 -2.88 10.33 -4.10
CA ILE A 139 -3.95 10.09 -3.13
C ILE A 139 -3.70 8.80 -2.36
N GLN A 140 -3.30 7.72 -3.03
CA GLN A 140 -3.04 6.43 -2.38
C GLN A 140 -1.84 6.53 -1.44
N MET A 141 -0.78 7.25 -1.81
CA MET A 141 0.37 7.48 -0.94
C MET A 141 -0.02 8.26 0.31
N ILE A 142 -0.74 9.38 0.15
CA ILE A 142 -1.18 10.21 1.27
C ILE A 142 -2.08 9.39 2.22
N VAL A 143 -3.11 8.72 1.68
CA VAL A 143 -4.04 7.91 2.48
C VAL A 143 -3.32 6.74 3.15
N GLY A 144 -2.45 6.02 2.42
CA GLY A 144 -1.69 4.90 2.96
C GLY A 144 -0.77 5.31 4.11
N LEU A 145 -0.03 6.42 3.96
CA LEU A 145 0.82 6.95 5.03
C LEU A 145 0.00 7.45 6.22
N LEU A 146 -1.15 8.09 5.97
CA LEU A 146 -2.05 8.57 7.02
C LEU A 146 -2.64 7.40 7.83
N ILE A 147 -3.03 6.30 7.17
CA ILE A 147 -3.49 5.06 7.83
C ILE A 147 -2.38 4.49 8.72
N LEU A 148 -1.16 4.35 8.19
CA LEU A 148 -0.01 3.86 8.97
C LEU A 148 0.33 4.75 10.16
N TRP A 149 0.15 6.06 10.02
CA TRP A 149 0.43 7.03 11.08
C TRP A 149 -0.66 7.03 12.16
N ARG A 150 -1.93 6.98 11.76
CA ARG A 150 -3.08 7.11 12.67
C ARG A 150 -3.41 5.81 13.41
N LEU A 151 -3.14 4.66 12.78
CA LEU A 151 -3.45 3.34 13.31
C LEU A 151 -2.20 2.46 13.36
N PRO A 152 -1.21 2.80 14.21
CA PRO A 152 -0.03 1.97 14.38
C PRO A 152 -0.42 0.69 15.10
N LEU A 153 -0.06 -0.46 14.53
CA LEU A 153 -0.01 -1.70 15.29
C LEU A 153 1.17 -1.65 16.26
N PRO A 154 1.05 -2.25 17.46
CA PRO A 154 2.22 -2.50 18.28
C PRO A 154 3.23 -3.27 17.42
N GLU A 155 4.40 -2.68 17.22
CA GLU A 155 5.45 -3.37 16.47
C GLU A 155 5.67 -4.71 17.17
N PRO A 156 5.68 -5.84 16.43
CA PRO A 156 5.92 -7.15 17.02
C PRO A 156 7.25 -7.06 17.76
N THR A 157 7.16 -6.88 19.08
CA THR A 157 8.26 -6.38 19.93
C THR A 157 9.29 -7.48 20.17
N LYS A 158 8.99 -8.68 19.71
CA LYS A 158 9.90 -9.81 19.70
C LYS A 158 10.30 -10.05 18.24
N PRO A 159 11.54 -9.71 17.83
CA PRO A 159 12.12 -10.37 16.67
C PRO A 159 11.94 -11.84 16.95
N TRP A 160 11.18 -12.54 16.09
CA TRP A 160 10.95 -13.97 16.10
C TRP A 160 11.76 -14.64 17.19
N LYS A 161 11.22 -14.70 18.41
CA LYS A 161 11.91 -15.29 19.54
C LYS A 161 12.15 -16.69 19.05
N GLU A 162 13.41 -16.99 18.68
CA GLU A 162 13.84 -18.03 17.76
C GLU A 162 12.76 -19.09 17.75
N LYS A 163 11.85 -19.00 16.78
CA LYS A 163 10.85 -20.04 16.62
C LYS A 163 11.72 -21.12 16.02
N GLU A 164 12.45 -21.81 16.91
CA GLU A 164 13.57 -22.71 16.65
C GLU A 164 13.26 -23.28 15.30
N GLU A 165 14.03 -22.87 14.28
CA GLU A 165 13.82 -23.31 12.91
C GLU A 165 13.62 -24.81 13.02
N SER A 166 12.36 -25.24 12.93
CA SER A 166 11.97 -26.54 13.49
C SER A 166 12.81 -27.53 12.74
N GLY A 167 13.78 -28.13 13.43
CA GLY A 167 15.06 -28.56 12.85
C GLY A 167 14.91 -28.94 11.40
N SER A 168 15.59 -28.18 10.54
CA SER A 168 15.41 -28.23 9.09
C SER A 168 15.11 -29.64 8.60
N TRP A 169 14.09 -29.80 7.76
CA TRP A 169 13.64 -31.13 7.37
C TRP A 169 14.78 -31.99 6.78
N TRP A 170 15.83 -31.37 6.22
CA TRP A 170 17.05 -32.02 5.77
C TRP A 170 17.95 -32.60 6.88
N THR A 171 17.97 -32.05 8.10
CA THR A 171 18.69 -32.67 9.24
C THR A 171 17.95 -33.90 9.78
N LYS A 172 16.62 -33.98 9.67
CA LYS A 172 15.86 -35.18 10.03
C LYS A 172 16.12 -36.34 9.06
N SER A 173 16.34 -36.05 7.78
CA SER A 173 16.66 -37.07 6.77
C SER A 173 18.01 -37.76 7.04
N LYS A 174 19.05 -37.01 7.43
CA LYS A 174 20.38 -37.58 7.70
C LYS A 174 20.39 -38.51 8.91
N LYS A 175 19.60 -38.21 9.94
CA LYS A 175 19.56 -39.02 11.16
C LYS A 175 18.87 -40.37 10.92
N LYS A 176 17.82 -40.40 10.09
CA LYS A 176 17.09 -41.64 9.76
C LYS A 176 17.95 -42.63 8.96
N VAL A 177 18.74 -42.14 8.01
CA VAL A 177 19.65 -43.00 7.21
C VAL A 177 20.79 -43.58 8.07
N LEU A 178 21.28 -42.83 9.06
CA LEU A 178 22.35 -43.32 9.94
C LEU A 178 21.87 -44.43 10.90
N ASP A 179 20.64 -44.33 11.42
CA ASP A 179 20.10 -45.35 12.34
C ASP A 179 19.72 -46.66 11.61
N GLU A 180 19.34 -46.61 10.33
CA GLU A 180 19.07 -47.81 9.51
C GLU A 180 20.36 -48.54 9.05
N SER A 181 21.53 -47.88 9.14
CA SER A 181 22.82 -48.44 8.70
C SER A 181 23.62 -49.18 9.79
N LYS A 182 23.15 -49.22 11.04
CA LYS A 182 23.84 -49.97 12.11
C LYS A 182 23.43 -51.44 12.08
N PRO A 183 24.36 -52.39 11.85
CA PRO A 183 24.07 -53.81 11.94
C PRO A 183 23.79 -54.20 13.40
N ASN A 184 22.77 -55.05 13.60
CA ASN A 184 22.46 -55.71 14.87
C ASN A 184 23.58 -56.66 15.31
#